data_AF-A0A372QVA5-F1
#
_entry.id   AF-A0A372QVA5-F1
#
_cell.length_a   1.000
_cell.length_b   1.000
_cell.length_c   1.000
_cell.angle_alpha   90.00
_cell.angle_beta   90.00
_cell.angle_gamma   90.00
#
_symmetry.space_group_name_H-M   'P 1'
#
loop_
_entity.id
_entity.type
_entity.pdbx_description
1 polymer ?
#
loop_
_entity_poly.entity_id
_entity_poly.type
_entity_poly.pdbx_seq_one_letter_code
_entity_poly.pdbx_strand_id
1 'polypeptide(L)'
;IQANLSKQLGPEYVSSRPGPGGGKVIYLEGWKAMNLANDVFGFNGWSSSIVDITVDFVDCNHDTGKFSIGVAVTCRVTLKDGTFHEDIGYGSCDNLKSKAGAFEKAKKEAATDALKRALRMFGNLMGNCMYDKKYGQEIAKVKVPSV
;
A
#
# COMPACT_ATOMS: atom_id res chain seq x y z
N ILE A 1 22.45 -2.41 4.68
CA ILE A 1 21.20 -1.93 4.04
C ILE A 1 21.09 -2.44 2.59
N GLN A 2 22.00 -2.08 1.68
CA GLN A 2 21.91 -2.44 0.25
C GLN A 2 21.69 -3.95 -0.03
N ALA A 3 22.46 -4.83 0.62
CA ALA A 3 22.31 -6.28 0.42
C ALA A 3 20.94 -6.84 0.88
N ASN A 4 20.30 -6.19 1.85
CA ASN A 4 18.96 -6.58 2.30
C ASN A 4 17.88 -6.12 1.32
N LEU A 5 17.97 -4.88 0.81
CA LEU A 5 16.97 -4.31 -0.09
C LEU A 5 16.86 -5.07 -1.43
N SER A 6 17.92 -5.76 -1.86
CA SER A 6 17.89 -6.62 -3.06
C SER A 6 17.12 -7.93 -2.87
N LYS A 7 16.91 -8.39 -1.62
CA LYS A 7 16.19 -9.64 -1.33
C LYS A 7 14.71 -9.51 -1.69
N GLN A 8 14.09 -10.61 -2.07
CA GLN A 8 12.64 -10.67 -2.32
C GLN A 8 11.90 -11.04 -1.04
N LEU A 9 10.62 -10.65 -0.95
CA LEU A 9 9.75 -10.99 0.17
C LEU A 9 9.48 -12.50 0.22
N GLY A 10 9.53 -13.07 1.43
CA GLY A 10 9.03 -14.42 1.69
C GLY A 10 7.50 -14.50 1.63
N PRO A 11 6.91 -15.70 1.44
CA PRO A 11 5.47 -15.87 1.31
C PRO A 11 4.69 -15.44 2.56
N GLU A 12 5.32 -15.42 3.74
CA GLU A 12 4.75 -14.93 5.00
C GLU A 12 4.38 -13.43 4.97
N TYR A 13 5.01 -12.66 4.08
CA TYR A 13 4.72 -11.23 3.90
C TYR A 13 3.66 -10.96 2.82
N VAL A 14 3.34 -11.95 1.99
CA VAL A 14 2.48 -11.78 0.82
C VAL A 14 1.07 -12.26 1.10
N SER A 15 0.12 -11.33 0.99
CA SER A 15 -1.31 -11.62 1.04
C SER A 15 -1.89 -11.66 -0.37
N SER A 16 -3.03 -12.32 -0.56
CA SER A 16 -3.69 -12.39 -1.87
C SER A 16 -5.18 -12.10 -1.78
N ARG A 17 -5.74 -11.52 -2.83
CA ARG A 17 -7.19 -11.29 -2.99
C ARG A 17 -7.65 -11.69 -4.40
N PRO A 18 -8.94 -12.00 -4.59
CA PRO A 18 -9.51 -12.12 -5.93
C PRO A 18 -9.29 -10.84 -6.73
N GLY A 19 -8.86 -10.99 -7.98
CA GLY A 19 -8.66 -9.92 -8.95
C GLY A 19 -9.67 -9.98 -10.10
N PRO A 20 -9.63 -8.99 -11.01
CA PRO A 20 -10.44 -9.00 -12.23
C PRO A 20 -10.20 -10.26 -13.06
N GLY A 21 -11.25 -10.75 -13.74
CA GLY A 21 -11.17 -11.91 -14.63
C GLY A 21 -10.84 -13.25 -13.93
N GLY A 22 -11.11 -13.36 -12.62
CA GLY A 22 -10.84 -14.58 -11.84
C GLY A 22 -9.36 -14.77 -11.47
N GLY A 23 -8.51 -13.78 -11.76
CA GLY A 23 -7.11 -13.78 -11.33
C GLY A 23 -6.93 -13.61 -9.82
N LYS A 24 -5.71 -13.75 -9.34
CA LYS A 24 -5.31 -13.37 -7.97
C LYS A 24 -4.39 -12.16 -8.02
N VAL A 25 -4.64 -11.20 -7.13
CA VAL A 25 -3.75 -10.05 -6.92
C VAL A 25 -3.02 -10.26 -5.60
N ILE A 26 -1.70 -10.29 -5.65
CA ILE A 26 -0.86 -10.31 -4.46
C ILE A 26 -0.61 -8.89 -3.95
N TYR A 27 -0.51 -8.73 -2.64
CA TYR A 27 -0.23 -7.44 -2.02
C TYR A 27 0.46 -7.61 -0.66
N LEU A 28 1.22 -6.59 -0.26
CA LEU A 28 1.78 -6.43 1.07
C LEU A 28 0.81 -5.62 1.93
N GLU A 29 0.47 -6.14 3.11
CA GLU A 29 -0.35 -5.43 4.09
C GLU A 29 0.41 -4.23 4.67
N GLY A 30 -0.32 -3.14 4.97
CA GLY A 30 0.31 -1.89 5.44
C GLY A 30 1.13 -2.08 6.72
N TRP A 31 0.62 -2.85 7.69
CA TRP A 31 1.32 -3.11 8.95
C TRP A 31 2.62 -3.91 8.74
N LYS A 32 2.63 -4.88 7.81
CA LYS A 32 3.83 -5.63 7.44
C LYS A 32 4.87 -4.72 6.78
N ALA A 33 4.44 -3.82 5.90
CA ALA A 33 5.34 -2.83 5.29
C ALA A 33 5.98 -1.90 6.33
N MET A 34 5.22 -1.45 7.32
CA MET A 34 5.74 -0.62 8.42
C MET A 34 6.73 -1.38 9.31
N ASN A 35 6.44 -2.64 9.65
CA ASN A 35 7.37 -3.48 10.41
C ASN A 35 8.66 -3.75 9.62
N LEU A 36 8.55 -4.08 8.33
CA LEU A 36 9.73 -4.24 7.46
C LEU A 36 10.58 -2.97 7.40
N ALA A 37 9.95 -1.79 7.32
CA ALA A 37 10.68 -0.53 7.36
C ALA A 37 11.42 -0.34 8.69
N ASN A 38 10.78 -0.66 9.82
CA ASN A 38 11.43 -0.64 11.14
C ASN A 38 12.58 -1.65 11.25
N ASP A 39 12.45 -2.85 10.69
CA ASP A 39 13.47 -3.89 10.73
C ASP A 39 14.68 -3.56 9.83
N VAL A 40 14.43 -2.92 8.67
CA VAL A 40 15.47 -2.61 7.69
C VAL A 40 16.19 -1.30 8.00
N PHE A 41 15.45 -0.27 8.39
CA PHE A 41 15.98 1.08 8.61
C PHE A 41 16.18 1.40 10.09
N GLY A 42 15.52 0.68 11.00
CA GLY A 42 15.42 1.03 12.41
C GLY A 42 14.24 1.98 12.67
N PHE A 43 13.66 1.93 13.87
CA PHE A 43 12.50 2.76 14.24
C PHE A 43 12.73 4.28 14.08
N ASN A 44 13.99 4.73 14.13
CA ASN A 44 14.40 6.12 13.95
C ASN A 44 15.18 6.37 12.65
N GLY A 45 15.26 5.37 11.76
CA GLY A 45 16.00 5.46 10.50
C GLY A 45 15.16 5.90 9.32
N TRP A 46 13.84 5.98 9.48
CA TRP A 46 12.90 6.43 8.48
C TRP A 46 11.75 7.24 9.11
N SER A 47 11.11 8.05 8.29
CA SER A 47 9.90 8.80 8.64
C SER A 47 9.00 8.89 7.42
N SER A 48 7.71 9.16 7.63
CA SER A 48 6.77 9.45 6.56
C SER A 48 6.01 10.73 6.82
N SER A 49 5.59 11.39 5.75
CA SER A 49 4.75 12.59 5.81
C SER A 49 3.74 12.58 4.66
N ILE A 50 2.56 13.12 4.93
CA ILE A 50 1.58 13.40 3.87
C ILE A 50 1.94 14.75 3.28
N VAL A 51 2.19 14.76 1.97
CA VAL A 51 2.59 15.94 1.20
C VAL A 51 1.36 16.65 0.66
N ASP A 52 0.41 15.88 0.13
CA ASP A 52 -0.83 16.40 -0.45
C ASP A 52 -1.98 15.40 -0.25
N ILE A 53 -3.20 15.93 -0.14
CA ILE A 53 -4.44 15.16 -0.18
C ILE A 53 -5.39 15.84 -1.16
N THR A 54 -5.71 15.14 -2.24
CA THR A 54 -6.66 15.60 -3.25
C THR A 54 -7.92 14.74 -3.20
N VAL A 55 -9.09 15.38 -3.13
CA VAL A 55 -10.39 14.72 -3.24
C VAL A 55 -10.85 14.86 -4.68
N ASP A 56 -10.74 13.78 -5.45
CA ASP A 56 -11.01 13.81 -6.89
C ASP A 56 -12.50 13.97 -7.20
N PHE A 57 -13.34 13.24 -6.46
CA PHE A 57 -14.78 13.29 -6.62
C PHE A 57 -15.50 12.92 -5.32
N VAL A 58 -16.72 13.46 -5.18
CA VAL A 58 -17.67 13.10 -4.13
C VAL A 58 -19.06 13.11 -4.75
N ASP A 59 -19.55 11.93 -5.08
CA ASP A 59 -20.85 11.75 -5.69
C ASP A 59 -21.87 11.29 -4.67
N CYS A 60 -23.08 11.83 -4.76
CA CYS A 60 -24.23 11.40 -3.98
C CYS A 60 -25.31 10.91 -4.94
N ASN A 61 -25.67 9.64 -4.85
CA ASN A 61 -26.80 9.11 -5.59
C ASN A 61 -28.09 9.62 -4.95
N HIS A 62 -28.82 10.49 -5.66
CA HIS A 62 -30.02 11.16 -5.15
C HIS A 62 -31.17 10.19 -4.80
N ASP A 63 -31.28 9.06 -5.50
CA ASP A 63 -32.34 8.08 -5.27
C ASP A 63 -32.10 7.23 -4.01
N THR A 64 -30.83 6.94 -3.71
CA THR A 64 -30.45 6.05 -2.61
C THR A 64 -29.84 6.76 -1.40
N GLY A 65 -29.47 8.04 -1.56
CA GLY A 65 -28.74 8.83 -0.55
C GLY A 65 -27.33 8.32 -0.25
N LYS A 66 -26.75 7.49 -1.13
CA LYS A 66 -25.44 6.86 -0.91
C LYS A 66 -24.33 7.65 -1.58
N PHE A 67 -23.15 7.62 -0.96
CA PHE A 67 -21.96 8.35 -1.37
C PHE A 67 -20.93 7.44 -2.03
N SER A 68 -20.34 7.93 -3.13
CA SER A 68 -19.12 7.41 -3.74
C SER A 68 -18.04 8.50 -3.70
N ILE A 69 -16.81 8.15 -3.37
CA ILE A 69 -15.69 9.10 -3.23
C ILE A 69 -14.38 8.45 -3.66
N GLY A 70 -13.54 9.25 -4.32
CA GLY A 70 -12.14 8.95 -4.61
C GLY A 70 -11.22 10.00 -3.99
N VAL A 71 -10.14 9.53 -3.37
CA VAL A 71 -9.12 10.39 -2.74
C VAL A 71 -7.74 9.91 -3.18
N ALA A 72 -6.94 10.85 -3.70
CA ALA A 72 -5.52 10.68 -3.92
C ALA A 72 -4.73 11.28 -2.74
N VAL A 73 -3.69 10.58 -2.29
CA VAL A 73 -2.76 11.06 -1.25
C VAL A 73 -1.35 10.95 -1.77
N THR A 74 -0.57 12.03 -1.71
CA THR A 74 0.87 11.98 -1.95
C THR A 74 1.59 11.81 -0.63
N CYS A 75 2.42 10.77 -0.52
CA CYS A 75 3.21 10.49 0.69
C CYS A 75 4.71 10.53 0.36
N ARG A 76 5.49 11.17 1.22
CA ARG A 76 6.95 11.13 1.22
C ARG A 76 7.45 10.22 2.33
N VAL A 77 8.34 9.30 1.98
CA VAL A 77 9.17 8.56 2.94
C VAL A 77 10.59 9.12 2.89
N THR A 78 11.14 9.50 4.05
CA THR A 78 12.48 10.07 4.18
C THR A 78 13.32 9.23 5.13
N LEU A 79 14.51 8.83 4.68
CA LEU A 79 15.51 8.14 5.49
C LEU A 79 16.34 9.13 6.31
N LYS A 80 17.02 8.63 7.33
CA LYS A 80 17.86 9.43 8.24
C LYS A 80 18.99 10.19 7.54
N ASP A 81 19.46 9.70 6.40
CA ASP A 81 20.50 10.35 5.59
C ASP A 81 19.95 11.45 4.66
N GLY A 82 18.63 11.69 4.67
CA GLY A 82 17.96 12.68 3.84
C GLY A 82 17.45 12.14 2.50
N THR A 83 17.79 10.90 2.12
CA THR A 83 17.23 10.26 0.92
C THR A 83 15.72 10.11 1.07
N PHE A 84 14.96 10.47 0.03
CA PHE A 84 13.52 10.35 0.08
C PHE A 84 12.92 9.87 -1.24
N HIS A 85 11.71 9.34 -1.12
CA HIS A 85 10.88 8.89 -2.22
C HIS A 85 9.44 9.33 -1.98
N GLU A 86 8.77 9.76 -3.05
CA GLU A 86 7.36 10.16 -3.03
C GLU A 86 6.55 9.35 -4.02
N ASP A 87 5.36 8.92 -3.61
CA ASP A 87 4.40 8.29 -4.52
C ASP A 87 2.97 8.70 -4.14
N ILE A 88 2.06 8.50 -5.08
CA ILE A 88 0.63 8.76 -4.94
C ILE A 88 -0.05 7.44 -4.62
N GLY A 89 -0.83 7.41 -3.54
CA GLY A 89 -1.76 6.32 -3.23
C GLY A 89 -3.19 6.73 -3.51
N TYR A 90 -4.04 5.73 -3.72
CA TYR A 90 -5.45 5.95 -3.99
C TYR A 90 -6.34 5.17 -3.02
N GLY A 91 -7.42 5.81 -2.60
CA GLY A 91 -8.44 5.19 -1.78
C GLY A 91 -9.81 5.60 -2.28
N SER A 92 -10.69 4.63 -2.43
CA SER A 92 -12.05 4.86 -2.88
C SER A 92 -13.06 4.01 -2.13
N CYS A 93 -14.30 4.46 -2.19
CA CYS A 93 -15.42 3.66 -1.76
C CYS A 93 -16.67 4.04 -2.53
N ASP A 94 -17.51 3.03 -2.73
CA ASP A 94 -18.75 3.16 -3.45
C ASP A 94 -19.94 2.84 -2.56
N ASN A 95 -21.04 3.56 -2.79
CA ASN A 95 -22.35 3.23 -2.22
C ASN A 95 -22.42 3.21 -0.68
N LEU A 96 -21.66 4.07 0.00
CA LEU A 96 -21.70 4.19 1.47
C LEU A 96 -22.83 5.10 1.94
N LYS A 97 -23.51 4.72 3.03
CA LYS A 97 -24.62 5.51 3.59
C LYS A 97 -24.18 6.80 4.30
N SER A 98 -22.97 6.81 4.87
CA SER A 98 -22.43 7.94 5.63
C SER A 98 -21.34 8.64 4.84
N LYS A 99 -21.52 9.94 4.59
CA LYS A 99 -20.49 10.78 3.96
C LYS A 99 -19.21 10.80 4.78
N ALA A 100 -19.31 10.93 6.10
CA ALA A 100 -18.15 10.92 7.00
C ALA A 100 -17.41 9.57 6.96
N GLY A 101 -18.16 8.46 7.00
CA GLY A 101 -17.57 7.12 6.90
C GLY A 101 -16.91 6.87 5.53
N ALA A 102 -17.45 7.44 4.47
CA ALA A 102 -16.87 7.38 3.13
C ALA A 102 -15.52 8.11 3.06
N PHE A 103 -15.45 9.34 3.59
CA PHE A 103 -14.19 10.09 3.71
C PHE A 103 -13.17 9.37 4.59
N GLU A 104 -13.59 8.81 5.72
CA GLU A 104 -12.70 8.09 6.64
C GLU A 104 -12.06 6.89 5.94
N LYS A 105 -12.87 6.05 5.27
CA LYS A 105 -12.37 4.88 4.54
C LYS A 105 -11.43 5.29 3.42
N ALA A 106 -11.85 6.18 2.53
CA ALA A 106 -11.06 6.59 1.36
C ALA A 106 -9.72 7.22 1.77
N LYS A 107 -9.72 8.13 2.76
CA LYS A 107 -8.47 8.77 3.23
C LYS A 107 -7.51 7.77 3.88
N LYS A 108 -7.99 6.86 4.72
CA LYS A 108 -7.14 5.84 5.38
C LYS A 108 -6.53 4.87 4.37
N GLU A 109 -7.33 4.45 3.39
CA GLU A 109 -6.90 3.57 2.31
C GLU A 109 -5.84 4.26 1.43
N ALA A 110 -6.11 5.49 0.98
CA ALA A 110 -5.20 6.28 0.15
C ALA A 110 -3.85 6.54 0.85
N ALA A 111 -3.87 6.94 2.12
CA ALA A 111 -2.65 7.21 2.89
C ALA A 111 -1.80 5.94 3.07
N THR A 112 -2.45 4.79 3.35
CA THR A 112 -1.75 3.51 3.51
C THR A 112 -1.17 3.03 2.18
N ASP A 113 -1.90 3.22 1.08
CA ASP A 113 -1.42 2.87 -0.25
C ASP A 113 -0.22 3.73 -0.66
N ALA A 114 -0.31 5.06 -0.45
CA ALA A 114 0.76 6.01 -0.76
C ALA A 114 2.05 5.65 -0.01
N LEU A 115 1.94 5.34 1.29
CA LEU A 115 3.06 4.90 2.10
C LEU A 115 3.73 3.63 1.54
N LYS A 116 2.95 2.59 1.24
CA LYS A 116 3.50 1.34 0.67
C LYS A 116 4.20 1.59 -0.67
N ARG A 117 3.64 2.48 -1.48
CA ARG A 117 4.16 2.83 -2.80
C ARG A 117 5.45 3.66 -2.71
N ALA A 118 5.53 4.58 -1.77
CA ALA A 118 6.78 5.27 -1.46
C ALA A 118 7.85 4.31 -0.93
N LEU A 119 7.49 3.38 -0.03
CA LEU A 119 8.44 2.40 0.54
C LEU A 119 9.03 1.45 -0.51
N ARG A 120 8.23 0.94 -1.46
CA ARG A 120 8.74 0.00 -2.49
C ARG A 120 9.88 0.59 -3.33
N MET A 121 9.96 1.90 -3.50
CA MET A 121 11.03 2.51 -4.30
C MET A 121 12.43 2.29 -3.71
N PHE A 122 12.54 1.97 -2.43
CA PHE A 122 13.82 1.62 -1.81
C PHE A 122 14.31 0.21 -2.16
N GLY A 123 13.46 -0.71 -2.65
CA GLY A 123 13.93 -2.02 -3.12
C GLY A 123 12.92 -3.16 -3.04
N ASN A 124 13.37 -4.34 -3.46
CA ASN A 124 12.59 -5.57 -3.53
C ASN A 124 12.01 -5.97 -2.18
N LEU A 125 12.82 -5.88 -1.12
CA LEU A 125 12.41 -6.23 0.24
C LEU A 125 11.28 -5.31 0.75
N MET A 126 11.19 -4.08 0.22
CA MET A 126 10.13 -3.14 0.56
C MET A 126 8.88 -3.31 -0.33
N GLY A 127 8.79 -4.39 -1.10
CA GLY A 127 7.62 -4.73 -1.90
C GLY A 127 7.76 -4.51 -3.40
N ASN A 128 8.92 -4.05 -3.89
CA ASN A 128 9.12 -3.89 -5.33
C ASN A 128 9.06 -5.22 -6.10
N CYS A 129 9.43 -6.34 -5.46
CA CYS A 129 9.39 -7.65 -6.09
C CYS A 129 7.98 -8.10 -6.47
N MET A 130 6.93 -7.56 -5.83
CA MET A 130 5.53 -7.90 -6.13
C MET A 130 5.08 -7.47 -7.53
N TYR A 131 5.81 -6.55 -8.16
CA TYR A 131 5.55 -6.10 -9.53
C TYR A 131 6.19 -7.01 -10.59
N ASP A 132 7.09 -7.92 -10.19
CA ASP A 132 7.64 -8.93 -11.08
C ASP A 132 6.64 -10.09 -11.24
N LYS A 133 6.19 -10.30 -12.49
CA LYS A 133 5.28 -11.40 -12.84
C LYS A 133 5.87 -12.77 -12.50
N LYS A 134 7.19 -12.95 -12.64
CA LYS A 134 7.87 -14.21 -12.30
C LYS A 134 7.80 -14.46 -10.80
N TYR A 135 8.11 -13.45 -9.99
CA TYR A 135 7.97 -13.52 -8.54
C TYR A 135 6.54 -13.90 -8.14
N GLY A 136 5.53 -13.26 -8.72
CA GLY A 136 4.12 -13.56 -8.45
C GLY A 136 3.72 -15.01 -8.76
N GLN A 137 4.29 -15.61 -9.83
CA GLN A 137 4.06 -17.01 -10.18
C GLN A 137 4.76 -17.98 -9.24
N GLU A 138 5.98 -17.68 -8.82
CA GLU A 138 6.77 -18.54 -7.93
C GLU A 138 6.24 -18.50 -6.50
N ILE A 139 5.95 -17.31 -5.97
CA ILE A 139 5.46 -17.15 -4.59
C ILE A 139 4.11 -17.82 -4.37
N ALA A 140 3.27 -17.88 -5.41
CA ALA A 140 1.98 -18.56 -5.36
C ALA A 140 2.09 -20.09 -5.22
N LYS A 141 3.25 -20.67 -5.54
CA LYS A 141 3.51 -22.12 -5.41
C LYS A 141 4.03 -22.50 -4.02
N VAL A 142 4.55 -21.54 -3.25
CA VAL A 142 5.15 -21.79 -1.94
C VAL A 142 4.04 -21.91 -0.89
N LYS A 143 3.95 -23.07 -0.22
CA LYS A 143 3.06 -23.26 0.92
C LYS A 143 3.72 -22.70 2.18
N VAL A 144 3.09 -21.72 2.82
CA VAL A 144 3.48 -21.29 4.16
C VAL A 144 3.07 -22.40 5.14
N PRO A 145 3.99 -22.95 5.96
CA PRO A 145 3.62 -23.89 7.01
C PRO A 145 2.61 -23.23 7.95
N SER A 146 1.57 -23.96 8.34
CA SER A 146 0.67 -23.52 9.40
C SER A 146 1.49 -23.34 10.68
N VAL A 147 1.52 -22.12 11.21
CA VAL A 147 2.06 -21.83 12.56
C VAL A 147 1.06 -22.29 13.59
#